data_AF-A0AAJ2B674-F1
#
_entry.id   AF-A0AAJ2B674-F1
#
_cell.length_a   1.000
_cell.length_b   1.000
_cell.length_c   1.000
_cell.angle_alpha   90.00
_cell.angle_beta   90.00
_cell.angle_gamma   90.00
#
_symmetry.space_group_name_H-M   'P 1'
#
loop_
_entity.id
_entity.type
_entity.pdbx_description
1 polymer ?
#
loop_
_entity_poly.entity_id
_entity_poly.type
_entity_poly.pdbx_seq_one_letter_code
_entity_poly.pdbx_strand_id
1 'polypeptide(L)'
;MPRSQYCAPLCRASFRKKKAAAPGERTRRSQLEPQIQRTHTQPLPGVSSASVDAWDESAFSDPATLANSDYAAFRLLVHTVNCGELERENGMQLFREGTKALNQWDTISASVIDENNRFTYATVGVVLRAPKQNILLTSFKDMDFDGNKGNLDRQKNWLIPSQAARIQAMPAHGRNGLLMRHILDQADRYPIISPEEVLASTKRLHQEHNEVIVMTRPDVFIQRGAFDGERLIKTGPVEIAAIFRAQGESRAAFPNANKEALIAEAIRLAQENLGDLPLLEIPGMVTNVD
;
A
#
# COMPACT_ATOMS: atom_id res chain seq x y z
N MET A 1 57.57 -35.47 -0.41
CA MET A 1 58.01 -36.87 -0.13
C MET A 1 58.65 -36.88 1.24
N PRO A 2 58.54 -37.92 2.11
CA PRO A 2 58.03 -39.31 1.96
C PRO A 2 56.61 -39.48 2.56
N ARG A 3 55.70 -40.39 2.14
CA ARG A 3 55.64 -41.88 2.09
C ARG A 3 55.60 -42.60 3.46
N SER A 4 54.42 -43.17 3.78
CA SER A 4 54.19 -44.56 4.27
C SER A 4 52.79 -44.61 4.92
N GLN A 5 51.73 -45.11 4.28
CA GLN A 5 51.32 -46.53 4.13
C GLN A 5 51.19 -47.32 5.45
N TYR A 6 50.02 -47.96 5.62
CA TYR A 6 49.70 -49.32 6.13
C TYR A 6 48.28 -49.27 6.75
N CYS A 7 47.25 -49.74 6.03
CA CYS A 7 46.72 -51.11 5.95
C CYS A 7 45.48 -51.33 6.84
N ALA A 8 44.35 -51.60 6.18
CA ALA A 8 43.19 -52.33 6.76
C ALA A 8 43.55 -53.82 6.96
N PRO A 9 42.79 -54.62 7.73
CA PRO A 9 41.60 -55.29 7.15
C PRO A 9 40.44 -55.67 8.10
N LEU A 10 39.24 -55.76 7.49
CA LEU A 10 38.16 -56.76 7.63
C LEU A 10 38.02 -57.63 8.90
N CYS A 11 36.81 -57.69 9.49
CA CYS A 11 36.02 -58.94 9.57
C CYS A 11 34.56 -58.81 10.07
N ARG A 12 33.65 -59.34 9.24
CA ARG A 12 32.51 -60.26 9.51
C ARG A 12 31.37 -59.89 10.48
N ALA A 13 30.25 -59.54 9.85
CA ALA A 13 28.91 -60.16 9.91
C ALA A 13 28.53 -61.08 11.09
N SER A 14 27.37 -60.77 11.69
CA SER A 14 26.45 -61.79 12.20
C SER A 14 24.99 -61.33 12.05
N PHE A 15 24.28 -62.04 11.18
CA PHE A 15 22.82 -62.09 11.08
C PHE A 15 22.22 -62.73 12.33
N ARG A 16 21.12 -62.18 12.88
CA ARG A 16 20.04 -62.98 13.49
C ARG A 16 18.68 -62.29 13.38
N LYS A 17 17.69 -63.14 13.17
CA LYS A 17 16.33 -62.92 12.65
C LYS A 17 15.35 -62.29 13.65
N LYS A 18 14.43 -61.50 13.06
CA LYS A 18 12.96 -61.40 13.28
C LYS A 18 12.40 -61.58 14.70
N LYS A 19 11.67 -60.56 15.17
CA LYS A 19 10.36 -60.71 15.81
C LYS A 19 9.42 -59.62 15.29
N ALA A 20 8.22 -60.03 14.90
CA ALA A 20 7.11 -59.19 14.50
C ALA A 20 5.99 -59.31 15.56
N ALA A 21 5.37 -58.18 15.90
CA ALA A 21 4.08 -57.94 16.57
C ALA A 21 4.14 -56.47 17.07
N ALA A 22 3.15 -55.58 16.99
CA ALA A 22 1.78 -55.54 16.50
C ALA A 22 1.42 -54.04 16.30
N PRO A 23 0.29 -53.67 15.65
CA PRO A 23 -0.03 -52.30 15.28
C PRO A 23 -0.78 -51.57 16.40
N GLY A 24 -0.37 -50.33 16.71
CA GLY A 24 -1.17 -49.47 17.58
C GLY A 24 -0.37 -48.40 18.29
N GLU A 25 -0.04 -47.31 17.59
CA GLU A 25 0.23 -46.04 18.24
C GLU A 25 -0.17 -44.89 17.31
N ARG A 26 -1.46 -44.54 17.39
CA ARG A 26 -1.97 -43.22 17.00
C ARG A 26 -1.43 -42.21 18.01
N THR A 27 -0.20 -41.78 17.83
CA THR A 27 0.38 -40.71 18.64
C THR A 27 -0.03 -39.37 18.03
N ARG A 28 -1.11 -38.85 18.58
CA ARG A 28 -1.60 -37.46 18.59
C ARG A 28 -0.70 -36.47 17.83
N ARG A 29 -1.07 -36.13 16.58
CA ARG A 29 -0.84 -34.78 16.06
C ARG A 29 -1.65 -33.82 16.94
N SER A 30 -1.07 -33.34 18.03
CA SER A 30 -1.61 -32.18 18.72
C SER A 30 -1.50 -31.00 17.77
N GLN A 31 -2.66 -30.56 17.28
CA GLN A 31 -2.85 -29.26 16.67
C GLN A 31 -2.29 -28.20 17.63
N LEU A 32 -1.07 -27.74 17.38
CA LEU A 32 -0.63 -26.42 17.80
C LEU A 32 -1.06 -25.47 16.69
N GLU A 33 -2.37 -25.25 16.60
CA GLU A 33 -2.83 -23.96 16.11
C GLU A 33 -2.35 -22.94 17.14
N PRO A 34 -1.57 -21.92 16.74
CA PRO A 34 -1.28 -20.84 17.66
C PRO A 34 -2.62 -20.21 18.03
N GLN A 35 -3.05 -20.41 19.28
CA GLN A 35 -4.09 -19.61 19.89
C GLN A 35 -3.59 -18.16 19.81
N ILE A 36 -4.03 -17.45 18.77
CA ILE A 36 -4.03 -16.00 18.74
C ILE A 36 -4.95 -15.63 19.90
N GLN A 37 -4.34 -15.34 21.05
CA GLN A 37 -5.04 -14.74 22.17
C GLN A 37 -5.85 -13.59 21.60
N ARG A 38 -7.17 -13.61 21.85
CA ARG A 38 -8.08 -12.50 21.55
C ARG A 38 -7.63 -11.31 22.39
N THR A 39 -6.59 -10.62 21.95
CA THR A 39 -6.21 -9.32 22.46
C THR A 39 -7.34 -8.37 22.10
N HIS A 40 -7.89 -7.73 23.12
CA HIS A 40 -8.97 -6.74 23.04
C HIS A 40 -8.95 -5.93 21.74
N THR A 41 -10.04 -6.08 20.98
CA THR A 41 -10.34 -5.45 19.70
C THR A 41 -11.07 -4.12 19.91
N GLN A 42 -10.61 -3.31 20.85
CA GLN A 42 -11.09 -1.94 20.93
C GLN A 42 -10.40 -1.10 19.84
N PRO A 43 -11.14 -0.22 19.15
CA PRO A 43 -10.54 0.78 18.27
C PRO A 43 -9.45 1.51 19.03
N LEU A 44 -8.32 1.74 18.36
CA LEU A 44 -7.23 2.51 18.95
C LEU A 44 -7.73 3.94 19.27
N PRO A 45 -7.17 4.57 20.32
CA PRO A 45 -7.47 5.96 20.64
C PRO A 45 -7.36 6.86 19.40
N GLY A 46 -8.35 7.74 19.18
CA GLY A 46 -8.36 8.68 18.05
C GLY A 46 -8.94 8.12 16.74
N VAL A 47 -9.44 6.88 16.71
CA VAL A 47 -10.23 6.36 15.59
C VAL A 47 -11.70 6.32 15.99
N SER A 48 -12.49 7.30 15.52
CA SER A 48 -13.95 7.26 15.62
C SER A 48 -14.51 6.39 14.50
N SER A 49 -15.46 5.50 14.81
CA SER A 49 -16.16 4.72 13.78
C SER A 49 -16.82 5.63 12.74
N ALA A 50 -17.40 6.76 13.18
CA ALA A 50 -17.98 7.75 12.30
C ALA A 50 -16.97 8.36 11.32
N SER A 51 -15.72 8.57 11.75
CA SER A 51 -14.68 9.11 10.87
C SER A 51 -14.26 8.11 9.80
N VAL A 52 -14.17 6.82 10.14
CA VAL A 52 -13.87 5.76 9.17
C VAL A 52 -15.05 5.52 8.23
N ASP A 53 -16.28 5.55 8.75
CA ASP A 53 -17.49 5.37 7.96
C ASP A 53 -17.70 6.47 6.91
N ALA A 54 -17.19 7.68 7.17
CA ALA A 54 -17.20 8.77 6.20
C ALA A 54 -16.32 8.53 4.95
N TRP A 55 -15.50 7.48 4.92
CA TRP A 55 -14.69 7.08 3.76
C TRP A 55 -15.35 6.01 2.90
N ASP A 56 -16.66 5.80 3.03
CA ASP A 56 -17.36 4.88 2.14
C ASP A 56 -17.40 5.36 0.68
N GLU A 57 -17.84 4.48 -0.21
CA GLU A 57 -17.91 4.78 -1.65
C GLU A 57 -18.82 5.97 -1.97
N SER A 58 -19.83 6.26 -1.13
CA SER A 58 -20.75 7.37 -1.34
C SER A 58 -20.11 8.74 -1.12
N ALA A 59 -18.96 8.78 -0.43
CA ALA A 59 -18.18 9.99 -0.25
C ALA A 59 -17.44 10.44 -1.53
N PHE A 60 -17.38 9.59 -2.57
CA PHE A 60 -16.62 9.84 -3.80
C PHE A 60 -17.51 9.81 -5.04
N SER A 61 -17.12 10.58 -6.05
CA SER A 61 -17.80 10.61 -7.34
C SER A 61 -17.41 9.40 -8.19
N ASP A 62 -18.34 8.91 -9.00
CA ASP A 62 -18.06 7.85 -9.97
C ASP A 62 -17.25 8.40 -11.17
N PRO A 63 -16.00 7.96 -11.39
CA PRO A 63 -15.17 8.47 -12.47
C PRO A 63 -15.77 8.28 -13.87
N ALA A 64 -16.57 7.23 -14.08
CA ALA A 64 -17.23 6.98 -15.36
C ALA A 64 -18.21 8.11 -15.72
N THR A 65 -18.82 8.76 -14.73
CA THR A 65 -19.75 9.88 -14.94
C THR A 65 -19.05 11.21 -15.19
N LEU A 66 -17.76 11.30 -14.84
CA LEU A 66 -16.96 12.52 -14.99
C LEU A 66 -16.27 12.61 -16.36
N ALA A 67 -16.18 11.49 -17.09
CA ALA A 67 -15.68 11.47 -18.45
C ALA A 67 -16.54 12.41 -19.33
N ASN A 68 -15.93 13.48 -19.84
CA ASN A 68 -16.58 14.56 -20.61
C ASN A 68 -17.43 15.56 -19.80
N SER A 69 -17.31 15.57 -18.47
CA SER A 69 -17.90 16.62 -17.62
C SER A 69 -17.04 17.89 -17.60
N ASP A 70 -17.61 18.99 -17.10
CA ASP A 70 -16.88 20.23 -16.80
C ASP A 70 -16.21 20.21 -15.42
N TYR A 71 -16.31 19.09 -14.69
CA TYR A 71 -15.82 18.94 -13.31
C TYR A 71 -16.36 20.04 -12.37
N ALA A 72 -17.64 20.42 -12.52
CA ALA A 72 -18.29 21.42 -11.68
C ALA A 72 -18.50 20.97 -10.22
N ALA A 73 -18.64 19.67 -9.98
CA ALA A 73 -18.72 19.07 -8.65
C ALA A 73 -18.17 17.65 -8.70
N PHE A 74 -17.13 17.38 -7.90
CA PHE A 74 -16.59 16.03 -7.80
C PHE A 74 -15.84 15.82 -6.50
N ARG A 75 -15.63 14.57 -6.11
CA ARG A 75 -14.62 14.20 -5.13
C ARG A 75 -13.95 12.89 -5.52
N LEU A 76 -12.62 12.90 -5.57
CA LEU A 76 -11.84 11.74 -6.00
C LEU A 76 -10.70 11.45 -5.04
N LEU A 77 -10.37 10.17 -4.87
CA LEU A 77 -9.16 9.72 -4.20
C LEU A 77 -8.11 9.39 -5.28
N VAL A 78 -7.03 10.18 -5.35
CA VAL A 78 -6.07 10.14 -6.45
C VAL A 78 -4.69 9.76 -5.96
N HIS A 79 -4.11 8.72 -6.55
CA HIS A 79 -2.69 8.41 -6.38
C HIS A 79 -1.92 8.88 -7.60
N THR A 80 -0.99 9.81 -7.43
CA THR A 80 -0.13 10.30 -8.51
C THR A 80 1.27 9.71 -8.44
N VAL A 81 1.87 9.49 -9.60
CA VAL A 81 3.22 8.96 -9.81
C VAL A 81 4.06 10.07 -10.43
N ASN A 82 5.21 10.36 -9.84
CA ASN A 82 6.09 11.42 -10.34
C ASN A 82 7.01 10.90 -11.46
N CYS A 83 7.62 11.79 -12.26
CA CYS A 83 8.41 11.35 -13.41
C CYS A 83 9.62 10.51 -12.99
N GLY A 84 10.25 10.83 -11.85
CA GLY A 84 11.36 10.02 -11.33
C GLY A 84 10.94 8.59 -10.94
N GLU A 85 9.69 8.39 -10.55
CA GLU A 85 9.09 7.06 -10.35
C GLU A 85 8.76 6.39 -11.68
N LEU A 86 8.25 7.13 -12.69
CA LEU A 86 7.98 6.60 -14.03
C LEU A 86 9.26 6.15 -14.76
N GLU A 87 10.38 6.84 -14.57
CA GLU A 87 11.68 6.43 -15.09
C GLU A 87 12.17 5.10 -14.50
N ARG A 88 11.68 4.75 -13.30
CA ARG A 88 11.92 3.45 -12.67
C ARG A 88 10.84 2.47 -13.10
N GLU A 89 11.19 1.20 -13.29
CA GLU A 89 10.23 0.18 -13.77
C GLU A 89 8.97 0.07 -12.90
N ASN A 90 9.10 0.29 -11.58
CA ASN A 90 7.98 0.22 -10.64
C ASN A 90 6.89 1.27 -10.91
N GLY A 91 7.23 2.48 -11.39
CA GLY A 91 6.23 3.50 -11.70
C GLY A 91 5.40 3.14 -12.93
N MET A 92 6.07 2.63 -13.97
CA MET A 92 5.38 2.13 -15.18
C MET A 92 4.59 0.84 -14.91
N GLN A 93 4.99 0.04 -13.92
CA GLN A 93 4.29 -1.20 -13.56
C GLN A 93 2.84 -0.94 -13.15
N LEU A 94 2.56 0.18 -12.46
CA LEU A 94 1.19 0.57 -12.11
C LEU A 94 0.29 0.70 -13.34
N PHE A 95 0.80 1.31 -14.41
CA PHE A 95 0.05 1.53 -15.64
C PHE A 95 -0.02 0.28 -16.53
N ARG A 96 0.87 -0.72 -16.33
CA ARG A 96 0.84 -2.00 -17.06
C ARG A 96 -0.01 -3.06 -16.39
N GLU A 97 0.04 -3.15 -15.07
CA GLU A 97 -0.59 -4.24 -14.30
C GLU A 97 -1.78 -3.77 -13.45
N GLY A 98 -1.93 -2.46 -13.25
CA GLY A 98 -3.08 -1.85 -12.59
C GLY A 98 -3.27 -2.32 -11.16
N THR A 99 -4.50 -2.72 -10.83
CA THR A 99 -4.87 -3.26 -9.52
C THR A 99 -3.98 -4.42 -9.06
N LYS A 100 -3.44 -5.23 -9.99
CA LYS A 100 -2.52 -6.31 -9.63
C LYS A 100 -1.21 -5.77 -9.05
N ALA A 101 -0.67 -4.68 -9.59
CA ALA A 101 0.52 -4.03 -9.03
C ALA A 101 0.19 -3.38 -7.67
N LEU A 102 -0.92 -2.64 -7.58
CA LEU A 102 -1.34 -2.01 -6.31
C LEU A 102 -1.48 -3.02 -5.16
N ASN A 103 -2.14 -4.14 -5.41
CA ASN A 103 -2.39 -5.15 -4.37
C ASN A 103 -1.12 -5.88 -3.89
N GLN A 104 0.00 -5.75 -4.60
CA GLN A 104 1.30 -6.28 -4.17
C GLN A 104 2.02 -5.31 -3.23
N TRP A 105 1.77 -4.01 -3.38
CA TRP A 105 2.30 -2.98 -2.48
C TRP A 105 1.64 -3.10 -1.10
N ASP A 106 2.32 -2.63 -0.06
CA ASP A 106 1.70 -2.57 1.27
C ASP A 106 0.78 -1.36 1.36
N THR A 107 1.32 -0.18 1.08
CA THR A 107 0.60 1.09 1.21
C THR A 107 0.97 2.06 0.10
N ILE A 108 0.06 2.99 -0.15
CA ILE A 108 0.27 4.15 -1.00
C ILE A 108 -0.14 5.42 -0.28
N SER A 109 0.43 6.53 -0.74
CA SER A 109 -0.01 7.88 -0.42
C SER A 109 -0.92 8.36 -1.55
N ALA A 110 -2.12 8.83 -1.21
CA ALA A 110 -3.11 9.36 -2.13
C ALA A 110 -3.60 10.73 -1.66
N SER A 111 -4.21 11.49 -2.56
CA SER A 111 -4.80 12.81 -2.31
C SER A 111 -6.31 12.75 -2.45
N VAL A 112 -7.05 13.39 -1.55
CA VAL A 112 -8.49 13.65 -1.76
C VAL A 112 -8.67 15.00 -2.41
N ILE A 113 -9.12 15.03 -3.67
CA ILE A 113 -9.36 16.27 -4.42
C ILE A 113 -10.84 16.48 -4.68
N ASP A 114 -11.24 17.74 -4.80
CA ASP A 114 -12.60 18.17 -5.19
C ASP A 114 -12.56 19.37 -6.16
N GLU A 115 -13.72 19.87 -6.57
CA GLU A 115 -13.78 21.01 -7.51
C GLU A 115 -13.10 22.29 -6.98
N ASN A 116 -12.93 22.43 -5.67
CA ASN A 116 -12.36 23.60 -5.00
C ASN A 116 -10.87 23.41 -4.63
N ASN A 117 -10.41 22.17 -4.56
CA ASN A 117 -9.11 21.76 -4.07
C ASN A 117 -8.55 20.64 -4.96
N ARG A 118 -7.86 21.06 -6.01
CA ARG A 118 -7.36 20.22 -7.11
C ARG A 118 -5.85 20.05 -7.06
N PHE A 119 -5.28 20.12 -5.85
CA PHE A 119 -3.84 19.93 -5.67
C PHE A 119 -3.49 18.44 -5.67
N THR A 120 -2.51 18.08 -6.49
CA THR A 120 -1.92 16.74 -6.51
C THR A 120 -0.41 16.82 -6.46
N TYR A 121 0.21 15.73 -6.02
CA TYR A 121 1.66 15.68 -5.88
C TYR A 121 2.38 15.64 -7.23
N ALA A 122 1.85 14.92 -8.21
CA ALA A 122 2.38 14.82 -9.57
C ALA A 122 1.28 14.95 -10.64
N THR A 123 1.69 15.00 -11.91
CA THR A 123 0.80 15.26 -13.06
C THR A 123 -0.03 14.05 -13.48
N VAL A 124 0.49 12.84 -13.37
CA VAL A 124 -0.17 11.62 -13.86
C VAL A 124 -0.38 10.63 -12.72
N GLY A 125 -1.44 9.85 -12.80
CA GLY A 125 -1.80 8.92 -11.76
C GLY A 125 -3.03 8.11 -12.07
N VAL A 126 -3.67 7.65 -11.00
CA VAL A 126 -4.87 6.83 -11.04
C VAL A 126 -5.87 7.32 -10.00
N VAL A 127 -7.15 7.21 -10.33
CA VAL A 127 -8.24 7.35 -9.36
C VAL A 127 -8.50 5.99 -8.72
N LEU A 128 -8.58 5.98 -7.40
CA LEU A 128 -8.75 4.79 -6.60
C LEU A 128 -10.19 4.66 -6.12
N ARG A 129 -10.68 3.41 -6.09
CA ARG A 129 -11.76 3.00 -5.18
C ARG A 129 -11.13 2.15 -4.08
N ALA A 130 -11.05 2.73 -2.89
CA ALA A 130 -10.48 2.08 -1.73
C ALA A 130 -11.61 1.80 -0.72
N PRO A 131 -11.75 0.56 -0.22
CA PRO A 131 -12.67 0.28 0.88
C PRO A 131 -12.32 1.12 2.11
N LYS A 132 -13.31 1.62 2.85
CA LYS A 132 -13.09 2.46 4.04
C LYS A 132 -12.13 1.86 5.08
N GLN A 133 -12.13 0.53 5.22
CA GLN A 133 -11.24 -0.17 6.14
C GLN A 133 -9.75 -0.14 5.72
N ASN A 134 -9.45 0.26 4.49
CA ASN A 134 -8.10 0.40 3.98
C ASN A 134 -7.48 1.77 4.31
N ILE A 135 -8.25 2.73 4.83
CA ILE A 135 -7.74 4.06 5.22
C ILE A 135 -7.02 3.97 6.57
N LEU A 136 -5.76 4.42 6.62
CA LEU A 136 -4.88 4.24 7.79
C LEU A 136 -4.59 5.55 8.53
N LEU A 137 -4.26 6.60 7.79
CA LEU A 137 -3.88 7.92 8.26
C LEU A 137 -4.44 8.96 7.28
N THR A 138 -4.82 10.12 7.79
CA THR A 138 -5.31 11.23 6.96
C THR A 138 -4.71 12.53 7.46
N SER A 139 -4.46 13.46 6.53
CA SER A 139 -3.85 14.75 6.86
C SER A 139 -4.17 15.79 5.79
N PHE A 140 -4.41 17.02 6.21
CA PHE A 140 -4.48 18.19 5.32
C PHE A 140 -3.09 18.79 5.02
N LYS A 141 -2.03 18.08 5.40
CA LYS A 141 -0.61 18.40 5.18
C LYS A 141 0.08 17.18 4.61
N ASP A 142 1.23 17.38 3.98
CA ASP A 142 2.17 16.31 3.70
C ASP A 142 2.61 15.66 5.03
N MET A 143 2.43 14.35 5.12
CA MET A 143 2.84 13.52 6.25
C MET A 143 4.31 13.12 6.14
N ASP A 144 4.96 13.39 4.99
CA ASP A 144 6.25 12.79 4.63
C ASP A 144 6.18 11.27 4.85
N PHE A 145 5.01 10.70 4.51
CA PHE A 145 4.78 9.30 4.74
C PHE A 145 5.53 8.53 3.68
N ASP A 146 6.59 7.88 4.12
CA ASP A 146 7.35 6.99 3.28
C ASP A 146 6.41 5.82 2.89
N GLY A 147 5.75 5.90 1.73
CA GLY A 147 4.81 4.90 1.19
C GLY A 147 5.52 3.66 0.64
N ASN A 148 5.08 2.45 0.97
CA ASN A 148 5.75 1.20 0.60
C ASN A 148 5.54 0.82 -0.88
N LYS A 149 6.02 1.65 -1.80
CA LYS A 149 5.98 1.40 -3.25
C LYS A 149 7.08 0.44 -3.74
N GLY A 150 7.54 -0.48 -2.89
CA GLY A 150 8.63 -1.41 -3.24
C GLY A 150 10.03 -0.79 -3.29
N ASN A 151 10.30 0.27 -2.52
CA ASN A 151 11.64 0.86 -2.41
C ASN A 151 12.53 0.03 -1.45
N LEU A 152 13.65 -0.49 -1.97
CA LEU A 152 14.59 -1.35 -1.25
C LEU A 152 15.62 -0.59 -0.37
N ASP A 153 15.67 0.76 -0.43
CA ASP A 153 16.76 1.58 0.16
C ASP A 153 16.44 2.25 1.52
N ARG A 154 15.38 1.84 2.23
CA ARG A 154 14.87 2.54 3.44
C ARG A 154 15.59 2.22 4.77
N GLN A 155 15.87 3.22 5.60
CA GLN A 155 16.75 3.07 6.77
C GLN A 155 16.10 3.01 8.19
N LYS A 156 14.95 3.65 8.43
CA LYS A 156 14.50 3.97 9.81
C LYS A 156 13.44 3.02 10.39
N ASN A 157 12.46 2.62 9.58
CA ASN A 157 11.40 1.67 9.96
C ASN A 157 11.38 0.40 9.08
N TRP A 158 12.36 0.21 8.18
CA TRP A 158 12.31 -0.79 7.10
C TRP A 158 13.62 -1.57 6.79
N LEU A 159 13.41 -2.63 6.01
CA LEU A 159 14.35 -3.57 5.38
C LEU A 159 15.33 -2.90 4.42
N ILE A 160 16.45 -2.38 4.94
CA ILE A 160 17.64 -2.14 4.12
C ILE A 160 18.47 -3.41 3.97
N PRO A 161 19.13 -3.67 2.82
CA PRO A 161 20.07 -4.77 2.66
C PRO A 161 21.13 -4.83 3.76
N SER A 162 21.57 -3.67 4.28
CA SER A 162 22.50 -3.57 5.41
C SER A 162 21.91 -4.01 6.76
N GLN A 163 20.59 -4.08 6.89
CA GLN A 163 19.86 -4.69 8.02
C GLN A 163 19.22 -6.03 7.66
N ALA A 164 19.47 -6.60 6.47
CA ALA A 164 18.88 -7.85 6.02
C ALA A 164 19.13 -8.98 7.03
N ALA A 165 20.33 -9.03 7.62
CA ALA A 165 20.67 -9.98 8.67
C ALA A 165 19.83 -9.76 9.94
N ARG A 166 19.64 -8.51 10.38
CA ARG A 166 18.79 -8.18 11.53
C ARG A 166 17.36 -8.64 11.31
N ILE A 167 16.84 -8.51 10.09
CA ILE A 167 15.43 -8.75 9.79
C ILE A 167 15.15 -10.20 9.44
N GLN A 168 16.10 -10.91 8.81
CA GLN A 168 16.07 -12.37 8.74
C GLN A 168 16.15 -13.00 10.13
N ALA A 169 16.86 -12.36 11.06
CA ALA A 169 16.90 -12.75 12.46
C ALA A 169 15.64 -12.34 13.25
N MET A 170 14.79 -11.44 12.72
CA MET A 170 13.51 -11.13 13.36
C MET A 170 12.54 -12.29 13.18
N PRO A 171 11.79 -12.66 14.23
CA PRO A 171 10.70 -13.60 14.07
C PRO A 171 9.66 -13.03 13.10
N ALA A 172 8.98 -13.92 12.35
CA ALA A 172 8.07 -13.53 11.26
C ALA A 172 7.02 -12.48 11.69
N HIS A 173 6.47 -12.60 12.90
CA HIS A 173 5.50 -11.65 13.44
C HIS A 173 6.08 -10.23 13.64
N GLY A 174 7.35 -10.12 14.05
CA GLY A 174 8.00 -8.82 14.25
C GLY A 174 8.28 -8.12 12.92
N ARG A 175 8.67 -8.88 11.89
CA ARG A 175 8.86 -8.38 10.53
C ARG A 175 7.53 -7.90 9.92
N ASN A 176 6.46 -8.68 10.08
CA ASN A 176 5.13 -8.32 9.60
C ASN A 176 4.52 -7.11 10.34
N GLY A 177 5.02 -6.79 11.55
CA GLY A 177 4.54 -5.67 12.36
C GLY A 177 5.19 -4.32 12.10
N LEU A 178 6.22 -4.23 11.24
CA LEU A 178 6.98 -2.98 11.03
C LEU A 178 6.13 -1.85 10.45
N LEU A 179 5.30 -2.16 9.46
CA LEU A 179 4.36 -1.19 8.90
C LEU A 179 3.35 -0.73 9.96
N MET A 180 2.78 -1.67 10.72
CA MET A 180 1.84 -1.35 11.79
C MET A 180 2.50 -0.42 12.81
N ARG A 181 3.74 -0.69 13.23
CA ARG A 181 4.47 0.21 14.13
C ARG A 181 4.61 1.61 13.54
N HIS A 182 4.97 1.74 12.25
CA HIS A 182 5.06 3.05 11.62
C HIS A 182 3.71 3.79 11.63
N ILE A 183 2.61 3.09 11.31
CA ILE A 183 1.25 3.66 11.38
C ILE A 183 0.91 4.10 12.81
N LEU A 184 1.24 3.28 13.82
CA LEU A 184 0.98 3.60 15.22
C LEU A 184 1.82 4.78 15.72
N ASP A 185 3.08 4.88 15.34
CA ASP A 185 3.97 5.99 15.73
C ASP A 185 3.47 7.34 15.16
N GLN A 186 2.72 7.30 14.06
CA GLN A 186 2.16 8.46 13.37
C GLN A 186 0.69 8.73 13.72
N ALA A 187 0.03 7.80 14.40
CA ALA A 187 -1.41 7.78 14.62
C ALA A 187 -1.93 9.01 15.38
N ASP A 188 -1.26 9.40 16.46
CA ASP A 188 -1.67 10.55 17.28
C ASP A 188 -1.52 11.88 16.53
N ARG A 189 -0.55 11.94 15.61
CA ARG A 189 -0.29 13.13 14.79
C ARG A 189 -1.24 13.21 13.59
N TYR A 190 -1.61 12.07 13.02
CA TYR A 190 -2.42 11.96 11.81
C TYR A 190 -3.62 11.04 12.07
N PRO A 191 -4.66 11.54 12.77
CA PRO A 191 -5.88 10.78 12.99
C PRO A 191 -6.60 10.49 11.67
N ILE A 192 -7.58 9.58 11.71
CA ILE A 192 -8.51 9.39 10.60
C ILE A 192 -9.65 10.40 10.79
N ILE A 193 -9.70 11.40 9.91
CA ILE A 193 -10.77 12.39 9.82
C ILE A 193 -11.54 12.20 8.51
N SER A 194 -12.74 12.77 8.39
CA SER A 194 -13.58 12.61 7.17
C SER A 194 -12.96 13.27 5.93
N PRO A 195 -13.29 12.82 4.70
CA PRO A 195 -12.89 13.50 3.48
C PRO A 195 -13.25 15.00 3.47
N GLU A 196 -14.43 15.35 3.96
CA GLU A 196 -14.90 16.73 4.13
C GLU A 196 -13.97 17.54 5.03
N GLU A 197 -13.55 16.96 6.16
CA GLU A 197 -12.69 17.64 7.13
C GLU A 197 -11.26 17.82 6.60
N VAL A 198 -10.73 16.85 5.85
CA VAL A 198 -9.45 16.98 5.14
C VAL A 198 -9.52 18.18 4.20
N LEU A 199 -10.49 18.20 3.29
CA LEU A 199 -10.67 19.25 2.28
C LEU A 199 -10.92 20.63 2.91
N ALA A 200 -11.81 20.71 3.91
CA ALA A 200 -12.12 21.96 4.61
C ALA A 200 -10.90 22.51 5.36
N SER A 201 -10.09 21.63 5.97
CA SER A 201 -8.86 22.04 6.66
C SER A 201 -7.79 22.50 5.68
N THR A 202 -7.59 21.80 4.56
CA THR A 202 -6.66 22.22 3.50
C THR A 202 -7.03 23.61 2.97
N LYS A 203 -8.31 23.85 2.66
CA LYS A 203 -8.80 25.16 2.19
C LYS A 203 -8.62 26.26 3.24
N ARG A 204 -9.08 26.03 4.47
CA ARG A 204 -9.02 27.01 5.56
C ARG A 204 -7.59 27.42 5.91
N LEU A 205 -6.66 26.48 5.82
CA LEU A 205 -5.26 26.69 6.21
C LEU A 205 -4.34 26.96 5.03
N HIS A 206 -4.92 27.17 3.84
CA HIS A 206 -4.19 27.40 2.58
C HIS A 206 -3.05 26.40 2.37
N GLN A 207 -3.31 25.14 2.70
CA GLN A 207 -2.38 24.05 2.43
C GLN A 207 -2.57 23.55 1.01
N GLU A 208 -1.55 22.88 0.50
CA GLU A 208 -1.52 22.32 -0.86
C GLU A 208 -1.58 20.79 -0.83
N HIS A 209 -1.67 20.21 0.37
CA HIS A 209 -1.68 18.78 0.57
C HIS A 209 -2.98 18.34 1.25
N ASN A 210 -3.35 17.09 1.00
CA ASN A 210 -4.63 16.47 1.29
C ASN A 210 -4.42 14.94 1.32
N GLU A 211 -3.38 14.54 2.05
CA GLU A 211 -2.81 13.21 2.00
C GLU A 211 -3.59 12.17 2.81
N VAL A 212 -3.70 10.99 2.23
CA VAL A 212 -4.34 9.80 2.78
C VAL A 212 -3.43 8.61 2.58
N ILE A 213 -3.16 7.87 3.66
CA ILE A 213 -2.42 6.62 3.57
C ILE A 213 -3.41 5.47 3.43
N VAL A 214 -3.29 4.75 2.33
CA VAL A 214 -4.17 3.64 1.96
C VAL A 214 -3.38 2.34 2.00
N MET A 215 -3.90 1.34 2.72
CA MET A 215 -3.45 -0.05 2.61
C MET A 215 -3.93 -0.62 1.28
N THR A 216 -3.01 -1.09 0.44
CA THR A 216 -3.37 -1.67 -0.86
C THR A 216 -3.36 -3.19 -0.83
N ARG A 217 -2.60 -3.81 0.08
CA ARG A 217 -2.63 -5.27 0.23
C ARG A 217 -3.98 -5.73 0.81
N PRO A 218 -4.71 -6.63 0.11
CA PRO A 218 -5.95 -7.20 0.64
C PRO A 218 -5.67 -8.24 1.73
N ASP A 219 -6.71 -8.59 2.48
CA ASP A 219 -6.72 -9.67 3.47
C ASP A 219 -5.79 -9.46 4.69
N VAL A 220 -5.42 -8.21 4.99
CA VAL A 220 -4.59 -7.84 6.14
C VAL A 220 -5.45 -7.28 7.27
N PHE A 221 -5.21 -7.73 8.50
CA PHE A 221 -5.82 -7.14 9.68
C PHE A 221 -5.06 -5.89 10.11
N ILE A 222 -5.75 -4.75 10.17
CA ILE A 222 -5.17 -3.47 10.60
C ILE A 222 -5.96 -2.95 11.80
N GLN A 223 -5.28 -2.76 12.95
CA GLN A 223 -5.89 -2.30 14.19
C GLN A 223 -6.49 -0.88 14.15
N ARG A 224 -6.17 -0.11 13.11
CA ARG A 224 -6.66 1.25 12.87
C ARG A 224 -7.78 1.34 11.81
N GLY A 225 -8.14 0.23 11.16
CA GLY A 225 -9.17 0.20 10.12
C GLY A 225 -10.60 0.16 10.67
N ALA A 226 -11.55 -0.19 9.80
CA ALA A 226 -12.94 -0.34 10.20
C ALA A 226 -13.16 -1.59 11.09
N PHE A 227 -14.15 -1.49 11.98
CA PHE A 227 -14.57 -2.56 12.87
C PHE A 227 -16.02 -2.94 12.59
N ASP A 228 -16.32 -4.24 12.61
CA ASP A 228 -17.69 -4.76 12.67
C ASP A 228 -18.02 -5.09 14.13
N GLY A 229 -18.61 -4.12 14.82
CA GLY A 229 -18.77 -4.15 16.28
C GLY A 229 -17.41 -4.21 16.98
N GLU A 230 -17.07 -5.36 17.57
CA GLU A 230 -15.78 -5.61 18.22
C GLU A 230 -14.81 -6.40 17.35
N ARG A 231 -15.03 -6.53 16.03
CA ARG A 231 -14.15 -7.35 15.17
C ARG A 231 -13.39 -6.49 14.17
N LEU A 232 -12.09 -6.73 14.10
CA LEU A 232 -11.24 -6.16 13.05
C LEU A 232 -11.68 -6.70 11.69
N ILE A 233 -11.95 -5.78 10.76
CA ILE A 233 -12.23 -6.11 9.37
C ILE A 233 -10.90 -6.20 8.63
N LYS A 234 -10.76 -7.21 7.76
CA LYS A 234 -9.61 -7.29 6.86
C LYS A 234 -9.71 -6.24 5.77
N THR A 235 -8.56 -5.73 5.33
CA THR A 235 -8.49 -4.88 4.15
C THR A 235 -9.08 -5.57 2.92
N GLY A 236 -9.79 -4.81 2.09
CA GLY A 236 -10.32 -5.27 0.82
C GLY A 236 -9.37 -4.96 -0.34
N PRO A 237 -9.70 -5.43 -1.56
CA PRO A 237 -8.96 -5.04 -2.76
C PRO A 237 -9.13 -3.54 -3.03
N VAL A 238 -8.07 -2.88 -3.52
CA VAL A 238 -8.13 -1.50 -4.02
C VAL A 238 -8.23 -1.54 -5.54
N GLU A 239 -9.19 -0.82 -6.09
CA GLU A 239 -9.45 -0.81 -7.53
C GLU A 239 -8.96 0.49 -8.16
N ILE A 240 -8.49 0.41 -9.41
CA ILE A 240 -8.26 1.58 -10.25
C ILE A 240 -9.55 1.84 -11.02
N ALA A 241 -10.16 2.98 -10.79
CA ALA A 241 -11.43 3.35 -11.41
C ALA A 241 -11.27 4.31 -12.61
N ALA A 242 -10.13 5.01 -12.71
CA ALA A 242 -9.80 5.85 -13.85
C ALA A 242 -8.30 6.13 -13.93
N ILE A 243 -7.85 6.53 -15.11
CA ILE A 243 -6.55 7.16 -15.32
C ILE A 243 -6.72 8.65 -15.00
N PHE A 244 -5.78 9.24 -14.27
CA PHE A 244 -5.80 10.65 -13.91
C PHE A 244 -4.66 11.40 -14.57
N ARG A 245 -4.97 12.57 -15.14
CA ARG A 245 -3.99 13.57 -15.60
C ARG A 245 -4.41 14.95 -15.11
N ALA A 246 -3.55 15.61 -14.35
CA ALA A 246 -3.72 17.02 -14.01
C ALA A 246 -3.40 17.89 -15.24
N GLN A 247 -4.29 18.81 -15.59
CA GLN A 247 -4.08 19.84 -16.61
C GLN A 247 -3.83 21.18 -15.91
N GLY A 248 -2.59 21.67 -15.90
CA GLY A 248 -2.33 22.99 -15.32
C GLY A 248 -0.87 23.34 -15.17
N GLU A 249 -0.63 24.56 -14.70
CA GLU A 249 0.71 25.09 -14.49
C GLU A 249 1.38 24.38 -13.31
N SER A 250 2.48 23.67 -13.58
CA SER A 250 3.44 23.36 -12.53
C SER A 250 3.95 24.67 -11.94
N ARG A 251 3.91 24.82 -10.61
CA ARG A 251 4.46 26.00 -9.93
C ARG A 251 5.96 26.21 -10.17
N ALA A 252 6.67 25.15 -10.56
CA ALA A 252 7.95 25.30 -11.23
C ALA A 252 7.74 25.26 -12.74
N ALA A 253 7.90 26.40 -13.38
CA ALA A 253 8.03 26.49 -14.82
C ALA A 253 9.15 25.55 -15.28
N PHE A 254 8.84 24.57 -16.14
CA PHE A 254 9.55 24.19 -17.37
C PHE A 254 8.96 22.87 -17.90
N PRO A 255 8.27 22.86 -19.06
CA PRO A 255 7.98 21.61 -19.75
C PRO A 255 9.29 21.03 -20.28
N ASN A 256 9.77 19.96 -19.66
CA ASN A 256 10.80 19.12 -20.25
C ASN A 256 10.10 18.15 -21.20
N ALA A 257 10.42 18.18 -22.50
CA ALA A 257 9.80 17.32 -23.51
C ALA A 257 9.90 15.82 -23.16
N ASN A 258 10.91 15.41 -22.39
CA ASN A 258 11.03 14.04 -21.90
C ASN A 258 9.94 13.67 -20.87
N LYS A 259 9.49 14.62 -20.05
CA LYS A 259 8.44 14.39 -19.03
C LYS A 259 7.08 14.13 -19.69
N GLU A 260 6.70 14.94 -20.69
CA GLU A 260 5.46 14.71 -21.44
C GLU A 260 5.48 13.37 -22.18
N ALA A 261 6.63 12.95 -22.72
CA ALA A 261 6.76 11.64 -23.35
C ALA A 261 6.54 10.49 -22.36
N LEU A 262 7.08 10.59 -21.14
CA LEU A 262 6.86 9.60 -20.08
C LEU A 262 5.39 9.55 -19.62
N ILE A 263 4.76 10.70 -19.46
CA ILE A 263 3.34 10.80 -19.10
C ILE A 263 2.47 10.19 -20.20
N ALA A 264 2.73 10.53 -21.46
CA ALA A 264 2.01 9.99 -22.60
C ALA A 264 2.18 8.46 -22.70
N GLU A 265 3.38 7.95 -22.46
CA GLU A 265 3.66 6.51 -22.44
C GLU A 265 2.92 5.81 -21.29
N ALA A 266 2.89 6.39 -20.09
CA ALA A 266 2.14 5.85 -18.96
C ALA A 266 0.64 5.76 -19.26
N ILE A 267 0.06 6.82 -19.84
CA ILE A 267 -1.36 6.84 -20.24
C ILE A 267 -1.62 5.79 -21.32
N ARG A 268 -0.77 5.71 -22.35
CA ARG A 268 -0.88 4.71 -23.43
C ARG A 268 -0.87 3.29 -22.86
N LEU A 269 0.09 2.99 -21.99
CA LEU A 269 0.18 1.68 -21.33
C LEU A 269 -1.08 1.36 -20.54
N ALA A 270 -1.64 2.33 -19.81
CA ALA A 270 -2.86 2.11 -19.06
C ALA A 270 -4.07 1.83 -19.97
N GLN A 271 -4.23 2.59 -21.05
CA GLN A 271 -5.29 2.38 -22.04
C GLN A 271 -5.18 1.01 -22.74
N GLU A 272 -3.96 0.52 -22.95
CA GLU A 272 -3.73 -0.80 -23.58
C GLU A 272 -3.94 -1.98 -22.63
N ASN A 273 -3.59 -1.82 -21.35
CA ASN A 273 -3.50 -2.96 -20.43
C ASN A 273 -4.60 -3.02 -19.37
N LEU A 274 -5.23 -1.89 -19.03
CA LEU A 274 -6.14 -1.80 -17.89
C LEU A 274 -7.63 -1.79 -18.28
N GLY A 275 -7.93 -2.04 -19.56
CA GLY A 275 -9.28 -2.06 -20.10
C GLY A 275 -9.83 -0.66 -20.37
N ASP A 276 -11.16 -0.56 -20.47
CA ASP A 276 -11.88 0.68 -20.83
C ASP A 276 -12.00 1.66 -19.64
N LEU A 277 -10.89 1.94 -18.96
CA LEU A 277 -10.85 2.94 -17.90
C LEU A 277 -10.96 4.35 -18.51
N PRO A 278 -11.82 5.23 -17.97
CA PRO A 278 -11.88 6.60 -18.44
C PRO A 278 -10.56 7.32 -18.11
N LEU A 279 -10.11 8.16 -19.04
CA LEU A 279 -9.06 9.14 -18.81
C LEU A 279 -9.71 10.43 -18.32
N LEU A 280 -9.42 10.80 -17.07
CA LEU A 280 -9.85 12.05 -16.49
C LEU A 280 -8.73 13.07 -16.57
N GLU A 281 -8.90 14.04 -17.46
CA GLU A 281 -8.04 15.20 -17.56
C GLU A 281 -8.65 16.37 -16.78
N ILE A 282 -8.17 16.60 -15.55
CA ILE A 282 -8.77 17.54 -14.61
C ILE A 282 -7.90 18.78 -14.49
N PRO A 283 -8.44 20.00 -14.70
CA PRO A 283 -7.69 21.23 -14.45
C PRO A 283 -7.21 21.30 -12.99
N GLY A 284 -5.92 21.47 -12.71
CA GLY A 284 -5.39 21.38 -11.35
C GLY A 284 -3.98 21.95 -11.17
N MET A 285 -3.50 21.98 -9.93
CA MET A 285 -2.15 22.43 -9.58
C MET A 285 -1.31 21.26 -9.09
N VAL A 286 -0.07 21.18 -9.57
CA VAL A 286 0.90 20.15 -9.16
C VAL A 286 1.86 20.74 -8.14
N THR A 287 1.97 20.13 -6.96
CA THR A 287 2.70 20.68 -5.82
C THR A 287 4.17 20.30 -5.81
N ASN A 288 4.53 19.14 -6.36
CA ASN A 288 5.93 18.74 -6.43
C ASN A 288 6.53 18.95 -7.81
N VAL A 289 7.78 19.37 -7.79
CA VAL A 289 8.63 19.62 -8.94
C VAL A 289 9.59 18.44 -9.01
N ASP A 290 9.38 17.56 -9.98
CA ASP A 290 10.38 16.55 -10.38
C ASP A 290 11.73 17.20 -10.72
#